data_AF-A0A941R029-F1
#
_entry.id   AF-A0A941R029-F1
#
_cell.length_a   1.000
_cell.length_b   1.000
_cell.length_c   1.000
_cell.angle_alpha   90.00
_cell.angle_beta   90.00
_cell.angle_gamma   90.00
#
_symmetry.space_group_name_H-M   'P 1'
#
loop_
_entity.id
_entity.type
_entity.pdbx_description
1 polymer ?
#
loop_
_entity_poly.entity_id
_entity_poly.type
_entity_poly.pdbx_seq_one_letter_code
_entity_poly.pdbx_strand_id
1 'polypeptide(L)' 'MNKYDLVSIVRPTADESIVDSIHKSISEVISNGGGNVSEQGVWQRRKLAYEIDTFKEGIYTIT' A
#
# COMPACT_ATOMS: atom_id res chain seq x y z
N MET A 1 4.64 12.20 -19.70
CA MET A 1 4.87 11.54 -18.40
C MET A 1 3.50 11.18 -17.86
N ASN A 2 3.22 9.89 -17.68
CA ASN A 2 1.89 9.44 -17.26
C ASN A 2 1.88 9.35 -15.73
N LYS A 3 0.82 9.85 -15.11
CA LYS A 3 0.59 9.66 -13.68
C LYS A 3 -0.12 8.34 -13.47
N TYR A 4 0.34 7.57 -12.51
CA TYR A 4 -0.26 6.31 -12.08
C TYR A 4 -0.49 6.38 -10.58
N ASP A 5 -1.58 5.76 -10.15
CA ASP A 5 -1.88 5.57 -8.74
C ASP A 5 -1.78 4.07 -8.45
N LEU A 6 -0.90 3.68 -7.52
CA LEU A 6 -0.77 2.30 -7.07
C LEU A 6 -1.51 2.14 -5.74
N VAL A 7 -2.63 1.42 -5.75
CA VAL A 7 -3.37 1.07 -4.53
C VAL A 7 -3.03 -0.35 -4.11
N SER A 8 -2.46 -0.49 -2.91
CA SER A 8 -2.13 -1.76 -2.29
C SER A 8 -2.98 -1.98 -1.04
N ILE A 9 -3.35 -3.25 -0.77
CA ILE A 9 -4.08 -3.65 0.43
C ILE A 9 -3.19 -4.61 1.21
N VAL A 10 -2.86 -4.26 2.44
CA VAL A 10 -2.11 -5.09 3.38
C VAL A 10 -3.08 -5.75 4.36
N ARG A 11 -2.75 -6.96 4.80
CA ARG A 11 -3.54 -7.71 5.78
C ARG A 11 -3.73 -6.89 7.05
N PRO A 12 -4.92 -6.96 7.69
CA PRO A 12 -5.21 -6.18 8.89
C PRO A 12 -4.41 -6.64 10.11
N THR A 13 -3.88 -7.86 10.09
CA THR A 13 -3.04 -8.43 11.16
C THR A 13 -1.58 -8.01 11.08
N ALA A 14 -1.17 -7.29 10.03
CA ALA A 14 0.20 -6.79 9.92
C ALA A 14 0.41 -5.58 10.84
N ASP A 15 1.51 -5.57 11.57
CA ASP A 15 1.94 -4.43 12.37
C ASP A 15 2.32 -3.23 11.49
N GLU A 16 2.23 -2.01 12.03
CA GLU A 16 2.60 -0.78 11.31
C GLU A 16 4.05 -0.82 10.79
N SER A 17 4.96 -1.48 11.50
CA SER A 17 6.35 -1.65 11.05
C SER A 17 6.46 -2.50 9.77
N ILE A 18 5.58 -3.50 9.61
CA ILE A 18 5.54 -4.34 8.40
C ILE A 18 4.96 -3.53 7.24
N VAL A 19 3.91 -2.75 7.49
CA VAL A 19 3.31 -1.84 6.50
C VAL A 19 4.34 -0.83 6.00
N ASP A 20 5.10 -0.20 6.91
CA ASP A 20 6.15 0.75 6.56
C ASP A 20 7.29 0.10 5.75
N SER A 21 7.67 -1.13 6.12
CA SER A 21 8.71 -1.88 5.38
C SER A 21 8.27 -2.20 3.95
N ILE A 22 7.02 -2.67 3.78
CA ILE A 22 6.44 -2.93 2.44
C ILE A 22 6.39 -1.64 1.63
N HIS A 23 5.95 -0.54 2.25
CA HIS A 23 5.86 0.75 1.60
C HIS A 23 7.24 1.27 1.12
N LYS A 24 8.27 1.11 1.94
CA LYS A 24 9.67 1.42 1.55
C LYS A 24 10.14 0.56 0.39
N SER A 25 9.91 -0.76 0.44
CA SER A 25 10.28 -1.65 -0.67
C SER A 25 9.58 -1.26 -1.98
N ILE A 26 8.30 -0.89 -1.95
CA ILE A 26 7.58 -0.40 -3.14
C ILE A 26 8.24 0.88 -3.68
N SER A 27 8.56 1.82 -2.79
CA SER A 27 9.21 3.09 -3.14
C SER A 27 10.58 2.89 -3.79
N GLU A 28 11.36 1.95 -3.26
CA GLU A 28 12.68 1.57 -3.80
C GLU A 28 12.55 0.92 -5.19
N VAL A 29 11.58 0.03 -5.38
CA VAL A 29 11.33 -0.60 -6.69
C VAL A 29 10.95 0.46 -7.74
N ILE A 30 10.08 1.40 -7.39
CA ILE A 30 9.68 2.49 -8.31
C ILE A 30 10.88 3.37 -8.65
N SER A 31 11.69 3.73 -7.65
CA SER A 31 12.87 4.58 -7.83
C SER A 31 13.94 3.89 -8.69
N ASN A 32 14.20 2.59 -8.45
CA ASN A 32 15.11 1.78 -9.25
C ASN A 32 14.64 1.61 -10.71
N GLY A 33 13.33 1.60 -10.93
CA GLY A 33 12.72 1.56 -12.27
C GLY A 33 12.78 2.89 -13.04
N GLY A 34 13.39 3.93 -12.47
CA GLY A 34 13.41 5.27 -13.07
C GLY A 34 12.09 6.03 -12.97
N GLY A 35 11.17 5.56 -12.12
CA GLY A 35 9.93 6.23 -11.77
C GLY A 35 10.14 7.31 -10.71
N ASN A 36 9.22 8.28 -10.64
CA ASN A 36 9.22 9.32 -9.63
C ASN A 36 7.96 9.17 -8.78
N VAL A 37 8.13 8.98 -7.48
CA VAL A 37 7.01 8.94 -6.54
C VAL A 37 6.59 10.38 -6.23
N SER A 38 5.37 10.75 -6.58
CA SER A 38 4.87 12.11 -6.37
C SER A 38 4.14 12.28 -5.04
N GLU A 39 3.33 11.30 -4.64
CA GLU A 39 2.52 11.36 -3.42
C GLU A 39 2.37 9.95 -2.84
N GLN A 40 2.56 9.82 -1.53
CA GLN A 40 2.44 8.56 -0.82
C GLN A 40 1.56 8.76 0.41
N GLY A 41 0.67 7.81 0.64
CA GLY A 41 -0.27 7.86 1.76
C GLY A 41 -0.62 6.47 2.27
N VAL A 42 -0.36 6.23 3.56
CA VAL A 42 -0.92 5.06 4.25
C VAL A 42 -2.30 5.45 4.78
N TRP A 43 -3.33 4.79 4.27
CA TRP A 43 -4.67 4.89 4.82
C TRP A 43 -4.79 3.95 6.01
N GLN A 44 -5.49 4.43 7.04
CA GLN A 44 -5.83 3.64 8.22
C GLN A 44 -6.66 2.40 7.86
N ARG A 45 -6.75 1.44 8.79
CA ARG A 45 -7.55 0.21 8.62
C ARG A 45 -8.99 0.55 8.22
N ARG A 46 -9.45 -0.02 7.10
CA ARG A 46 -10.83 0.14 6.60
C ARG A 46 -11.50 -1.21 6.44
N LYS A 47 -12.82 -1.22 6.65
CA LYS A 47 -13.67 -2.38 6.41
C LYS A 47 -13.85 -2.58 4.90
N LEU A 48 -13.58 -3.79 4.43
CA LEU A 48 -13.76 -4.19 3.04
C LEU A 48 -15.25 -4.45 2.77
N ALA A 49 -15.69 -4.20 1.54
CA ALA A 49 -17.09 -4.44 1.14
C ALA A 49 -17.44 -5.94 1.11
N TYR A 50 -16.44 -6.80 0.93
CA TYR A 50 -16.54 -8.25 0.95
C TYR A 50 -15.26 -8.84 1.55
N GLU A 51 -15.30 -10.10 1.93
CA GLU A 51 -14.17 -10.80 2.53
C GLU A 51 -13.12 -11.12 1.47
N ILE A 52 -11.87 -10.73 1.72
CA ILE A 52 -10.71 -11.06 0.88
C ILE A 52 -9.77 -11.90 1.74
N ASP A 53 -9.47 -13.12 1.30
CA ASP A 53 -8.55 -14.04 2.02
C ASP A 53 -8.95 -14.26 3.49
N THR A 54 -10.26 -14.39 3.77
CA THR A 54 -10.84 -14.54 5.12
C THR A 54 -10.79 -13.27 6.00
N PHE A 55 -10.37 -12.13 5.44
CA PHE A 55 -10.36 -10.84 6.14
C PHE A 55 -11.48 -9.91 5.65
N LYS A 56 -12.20 -9.31 6.61
CA LYS A 56 -13.24 -8.27 6.36
C LYS A 56 -12.71 -6.85 6.48
N GLU A 57 -11.43 -6.70 6.79
CA GLU A 57 -10.75 -5.42 6.99
C GLU A 57 -9.38 -5.49 6.32
N GLY A 58 -8.87 -4.34 5.87
CA GLY A 58 -7.54 -4.23 5.27
C GLY A 58 -6.95 -2.84 5.52
N ILE A 59 -5.63 -2.76 5.48
CA ILE A 59 -4.90 -1.49 5.54
C ILE A 59 -4.62 -1.09 4.11
N TYR A 60 -5.11 0.08 3.70
CA TYR A 60 -4.92 0.58 2.34
C TYR A 60 -3.68 1.44 2.27
N THR A 61 -2.95 1.34 1.17
CA THR A 61 -1.77 2.17 0.90
C THR A 61 -1.85 2.66 -0.53
N ILE A 62 -1.62 3.95 -0.72
CA ILE A 62 -1.53 4.58 -2.04
C ILE A 62 -0.12 5.13 -2.25
N THR A 63 0.42 4.93 -3.44
CA THR A 63 1.80 5.26 -3.82
C THR A 63 1.84 5.75 -5.27
#